data_AF-A0A3D1HKN6-F1
#
_entry.id   AF-A0A3D1HKN6-F1
#
_cell.length_a   1.000
_cell.length_b   1.000
_cell.length_c   1.000
_cell.angle_alpha   90.00
_cell.angle_beta   90.00
_cell.angle_gamma   90.00
#
_symmetry.space_group_name_H-M   'P 1'
#
loop_
_entity.id
_entity.type
_entity.pdbx_description
1 polymer ?
#
loop_
_entity_poly.entity_id
_entity_poly.type
_entity_poly.pdbx_seq_one_letter_code
_entity_poly.pdbx_strand_id
1 'polypeptide(L)'
;MMINKLILFLLFIFSCIRSFGIFNLKVDSIIVYSLKWDAIYCPPVSCADFFSYTNGENSCTIKDDKVIKDINSHLRNLERSRVKNISVKSKMYFYCADSVIYTACIGSDGILFNGIFYKRSDYLANLIANLDYTKKNVKYKRAHSYNTIERGEKMLFKKLKEIQNKIEGKKSILLKGSCHADNIGNTVKINFLAYVNNETISPKDIHKIEKIFIAYIKWNRNKERMITDLIPIYILMDKKVITINIYNHPT
;
A
#
# COMPACT_ATOMS: atom_id res chain seq x y z
N MET A 1 -46.40 24.75 -22.91
CA MET A 1 -44.96 24.84 -23.26
C MET A 1 -43.99 24.33 -22.16
N MET A 2 -44.44 23.54 -21.17
CA MET A 2 -43.57 22.99 -20.10
C MET A 2 -43.08 21.55 -20.36
N ILE A 3 -43.79 20.78 -21.19
CA ILE A 3 -43.48 19.37 -21.49
C ILE A 3 -42.10 19.21 -22.17
N ASN A 4 -41.72 20.13 -23.06
CA ASN A 4 -40.42 20.08 -23.74
C ASN A 4 -39.22 20.30 -22.80
N LYS A 5 -39.37 21.05 -21.71
CA LYS A 5 -38.28 21.28 -20.74
C LYS A 5 -38.05 20.08 -19.83
N LEU A 6 -39.12 19.37 -19.47
CA LEU A 6 -39.04 18.17 -18.64
C LEU A 6 -38.36 17.01 -19.39
N ILE A 7 -38.69 16.83 -20.67
CA ILE A 7 -38.07 15.80 -21.53
C ILE A 7 -36.58 16.08 -21.73
N LEU A 8 -36.21 17.35 -21.97
CA LEU A 8 -34.80 17.73 -22.10
C LEU A 8 -34.01 17.48 -20.81
N PHE A 9 -34.60 17.78 -19.64
CA PHE A 9 -33.99 17.56 -18.33
C PHE A 9 -33.81 16.06 -18.03
N LEU A 10 -34.81 15.23 -18.35
CA LEU A 10 -34.71 13.77 -18.22
C LEU A 10 -33.64 13.18 -19.14
N LEU A 11 -33.53 13.65 -20.39
CA LEU A 11 -32.47 13.22 -21.31
C LEU A 11 -31.07 13.62 -20.80
N PHE A 12 -30.95 14.80 -20.19
CA PHE A 12 -29.69 15.25 -19.59
C PHE A 12 -29.29 14.37 -18.39
N ILE A 13 -30.25 14.03 -17.52
CA ILE A 13 -30.02 13.11 -16.39
C ILE A 13 -29.61 11.71 -16.90
N PHE A 14 -30.30 11.16 -17.92
CA PHE A 14 -29.93 9.87 -18.50
C PHE A 14 -28.56 9.87 -19.19
N SER A 15 -28.15 10.99 -19.80
CA SER A 15 -26.79 11.13 -20.33
C SER A 15 -25.73 11.18 -19.22
N CYS A 16 -26.01 11.86 -18.10
CA CYS A 16 -25.12 11.89 -16.94
C CYS A 16 -25.02 10.54 -16.23
N ILE A 17 -26.11 9.76 -16.19
CA ILE A 17 -26.11 8.41 -15.59
C ILE A 17 -25.30 7.43 -16.46
N ARG A 18 -25.32 7.56 -17.80
CA ARG A 18 -24.44 6.75 -18.67
C ARG A 18 -22.95 7.08 -18.48
N SER A 19 -22.61 8.31 -18.11
CA SER A 19 -21.23 8.71 -17.78
C SER A 19 -20.75 8.19 -16.43
N PHE A 20 -21.66 7.78 -15.54
CA PHE A 20 -21.37 7.21 -14.21
C PHE A 20 -21.51 5.68 -14.15
N GLY A 21 -21.69 5.02 -15.29
CA GLY A 21 -21.36 3.61 -15.39
C GLY A 21 -19.85 3.48 -15.17
N ILE A 22 -19.44 3.11 -13.94
CA ILE A 22 -18.10 2.61 -13.66
C ILE A 22 -17.81 1.63 -14.79
N PHE A 23 -16.94 2.06 -15.70
CA PHE A 23 -16.63 1.37 -16.92
C PHE A 23 -16.42 -0.10 -16.59
N ASN A 24 -17.09 -1.00 -17.32
CA ASN A 24 -16.61 -2.36 -17.51
C ASN A 24 -15.28 -2.26 -18.27
N LEU A 25 -14.23 -1.74 -17.62
CA LEU A 25 -12.92 -1.63 -18.21
C LEU A 25 -12.45 -3.05 -18.47
N LYS A 26 -12.43 -3.43 -19.75
CA LYS A 26 -11.95 -4.74 -20.18
C LYS A 26 -10.45 -4.76 -19.92
N VAL A 27 -10.02 -5.62 -19.00
CA VAL A 27 -8.60 -5.89 -18.79
C VAL A 27 -8.02 -6.42 -20.11
N ASP A 28 -7.00 -5.76 -20.62
CA ASP A 28 -6.32 -6.15 -21.87
C ASP A 28 -5.03 -6.93 -21.62
N SER A 29 -4.46 -6.78 -20.42
CA SER A 29 -3.22 -7.43 -20.05
C SER A 29 -3.09 -7.55 -18.53
N ILE A 30 -2.38 -8.59 -18.11
CA ILE A 30 -2.00 -8.81 -16.71
C ILE A 30 -0.49 -8.96 -16.65
N ILE A 31 0.15 -8.18 -15.79
CA ILE A 31 1.56 -8.35 -15.47
C ILE A 31 1.66 -9.11 -14.17
N VAL A 32 2.38 -10.22 -14.18
CA VAL A 32 2.62 -11.03 -12.99
C VAL A 32 4.09 -10.95 -12.63
N TYR A 33 4.37 -10.62 -11.38
CA TYR A 33 5.69 -10.75 -10.75
C TYR A 33 5.64 -11.88 -9.75
N SER A 34 6.67 -12.71 -9.70
CA SER A 34 6.66 -13.89 -8.84
C SER A 34 7.97 -14.07 -8.07
N LEU A 35 7.84 -14.44 -6.81
CA LEU A 35 8.91 -15.05 -6.02
C LEU A 35 8.91 -16.55 -6.29
N LYS A 36 10.03 -17.21 -6.02
CA LYS A 36 10.10 -18.67 -6.08
C LYS A 36 9.15 -19.27 -5.03
N TRP A 37 8.18 -20.06 -5.49
CA TRP A 37 7.17 -20.69 -4.64
C TRP A 37 7.75 -21.83 -3.78
N ASP A 38 8.83 -22.45 -4.26
CA ASP A 38 9.54 -23.59 -3.69
C ASP A 38 10.73 -23.21 -2.78
N ALA A 39 10.96 -21.91 -2.56
CA ALA A 39 12.07 -21.45 -1.73
C ALA A 39 11.83 -21.81 -0.24
N ILE A 40 12.60 -22.78 0.25
CA ILE A 40 12.58 -23.32 1.63
C ILE A 40 12.68 -22.20 2.70
N TYR A 41 13.37 -21.10 2.37
CA TYR A 41 13.54 -19.94 3.26
C TYR A 41 13.11 -18.65 2.58
N CYS A 42 11.81 -18.48 2.39
CA CYS A 42 11.27 -17.21 1.93
C CYS A 42 10.56 -16.52 3.12
N PRO A 43 11.08 -15.38 3.62
CA PRO A 43 10.41 -14.65 4.69
C PRO A 43 8.98 -14.26 4.25
N PRO A 44 8.05 -14.06 5.20
CA PRO A 44 6.73 -13.56 4.85
C PRO A 44 6.86 -12.18 4.22
N VAL A 45 6.46 -12.07 2.95
CA VAL A 45 6.48 -10.82 2.18
C VAL A 45 5.06 -10.28 2.08
N SER A 46 4.86 -9.00 2.35
CA SER A 46 3.55 -8.36 2.17
C SER A 46 3.34 -7.88 0.74
N CYS A 47 2.10 -7.49 0.40
CA CYS A 47 1.81 -6.99 -0.93
C CYS A 47 2.43 -5.60 -1.17
N ALA A 48 2.46 -4.75 -0.15
CA ALA A 48 3.06 -3.42 -0.23
C ALA A 48 4.59 -3.49 -0.40
N ASP A 49 5.26 -4.38 0.36
CA ASP A 49 6.71 -4.53 0.35
C ASP A 49 7.23 -5.54 -0.66
N PHE A 50 6.37 -6.09 -1.52
CA PHE A 50 6.73 -7.16 -2.46
C PHE A 50 8.03 -6.89 -3.25
N PHE A 51 8.21 -5.67 -3.76
CA PHE A 51 9.37 -5.31 -4.57
C PHE A 51 10.65 -5.01 -3.77
N SER A 52 10.57 -4.94 -2.45
CA SER A 52 11.77 -4.91 -1.59
C SER A 52 12.52 -6.25 -1.63
N TYR A 53 11.80 -7.33 -1.96
CA TYR A 53 12.31 -8.71 -1.97
C TYR A 53 12.56 -9.27 -3.37
N THR A 54 12.21 -8.52 -4.42
CA THR A 54 12.49 -8.91 -5.80
C THR A 54 12.77 -7.70 -6.66
N ASN A 55 13.83 -7.78 -7.47
CA ASN A 55 14.14 -6.78 -8.48
C ASN A 55 13.09 -6.75 -9.62
N GLY A 56 12.12 -7.68 -9.59
CA GLY A 56 11.09 -7.83 -10.61
C GLY A 56 11.57 -8.62 -11.83
N GLU A 57 12.64 -9.40 -11.68
CA GLU A 57 13.26 -10.17 -12.76
C GLU A 57 12.39 -11.35 -13.19
N ASN A 58 11.74 -12.01 -12.22
CA ASN A 58 10.77 -13.07 -12.47
C ASN A 58 9.40 -12.46 -12.74
N SER A 59 9.15 -12.14 -14.01
CA SER A 59 7.88 -11.55 -14.40
C SER A 59 7.44 -12.00 -15.79
N CYS A 60 6.13 -12.03 -16.02
CA CYS A 60 5.55 -12.34 -17.32
C CYS A 60 4.36 -11.41 -17.60
N THR A 61 3.97 -11.31 -18.87
CA THR A 61 2.78 -10.56 -19.31
C THR A 61 1.82 -11.53 -19.96
N ILE A 62 0.60 -11.57 -19.45
CA ILE A 62 -0.52 -12.33 -20.01
C ILE A 62 -1.32 -11.36 -20.88
N LYS A 63 -1.44 -11.67 -22.18
CA LYS A 63 -2.31 -10.96 -23.15
C LYS A 63 -3.40 -11.87 -23.75
N ASP A 64 -3.42 -13.14 -23.35
CA ASP A 64 -4.43 -14.09 -23.80
C ASP A 64 -5.78 -13.76 -23.13
N ASP A 65 -6.75 -13.35 -23.95
CA ASP A 65 -8.09 -12.97 -23.52
C ASP A 65 -8.82 -14.07 -22.73
N LYS A 66 -8.59 -15.35 -23.06
CA LYS A 66 -9.21 -16.48 -22.36
C LYS A 66 -8.61 -16.64 -20.98
N VAL A 67 -7.28 -16.58 -20.86
CA VAL A 67 -6.57 -16.65 -19.57
C VAL A 67 -6.94 -15.46 -18.69
N ILE A 68 -7.00 -14.24 -19.24
CA ILE A 68 -7.40 -13.03 -18.51
C ILE A 68 -8.82 -13.15 -17.97
N LYS A 69 -9.78 -13.59 -18.80
CA LYS A 69 -11.17 -13.81 -18.38
C LYS A 69 -11.26 -14.87 -17.29
N ASP A 70 -10.53 -15.96 -17.42
CA ASP A 70 -10.53 -17.04 -16.44
C ASP A 70 -9.99 -16.60 -15.07
N ILE A 71 -8.84 -15.92 -15.04
CA ILE A 71 -8.27 -15.33 -13.81
C ILE A 71 -9.26 -14.35 -13.17
N ASN A 72 -9.82 -13.43 -13.96
CA ASN A 72 -10.78 -12.44 -13.47
C ASN A 72 -12.05 -13.08 -12.89
N SER A 73 -12.57 -14.12 -13.54
CA SER A 73 -13.74 -14.87 -13.07
C SER A 73 -13.46 -15.50 -11.70
N HIS A 74 -12.33 -16.22 -11.58
CA HIS A 74 -11.94 -16.85 -10.34
C HIS A 74 -11.73 -15.85 -9.21
N LEU A 75 -11.02 -14.73 -9.46
CA LEU A 75 -10.80 -13.68 -8.45
C LEU A 75 -12.11 -13.06 -7.93
N ARG A 76 -13.11 -12.87 -8.80
CA ARG A 76 -14.41 -12.29 -8.43
C ARG A 76 -15.28 -13.22 -7.58
N ASN A 77 -15.06 -14.53 -7.70
CA ASN A 77 -15.83 -15.57 -7.00
C ASN A 77 -15.13 -16.08 -5.73
N LEU A 78 -14.02 -15.48 -5.30
CA LEU A 78 -13.33 -15.87 -4.08
C LEU A 78 -14.17 -15.56 -2.83
N GLU A 79 -14.10 -16.46 -1.86
CA GLU A 79 -14.68 -16.24 -0.53
C GLU A 79 -13.78 -15.29 0.27
N ARG A 80 -14.39 -14.30 0.94
CA ARG A 80 -13.65 -13.35 1.79
C ARG A 80 -13.00 -14.06 2.97
N SER A 81 -11.79 -13.63 3.32
CA SER A 81 -11.07 -14.09 4.50
C SER A 81 -11.21 -13.08 5.65
N ARG A 82 -11.20 -13.59 6.88
CA ARG A 82 -11.07 -12.75 8.10
C ARG A 82 -9.60 -12.43 8.42
N VAL A 83 -8.67 -13.21 7.86
CA VAL A 83 -7.23 -13.02 8.06
C VAL A 83 -6.78 -11.84 7.20
N LYS A 84 -6.19 -10.82 7.84
CA LYS A 84 -5.74 -9.56 7.20
C LYS A 84 -4.23 -9.52 6.92
N ASN A 85 -3.63 -10.69 6.79
CA ASN A 85 -2.22 -10.85 6.50
C ASN A 85 -2.07 -12.07 5.58
N ILE A 86 -1.16 -11.98 4.61
CA ILE A 86 -0.82 -13.10 3.72
C ILE A 86 0.68 -13.07 3.44
N SER A 87 1.28 -14.23 3.23
CA SER A 87 2.65 -14.38 2.77
C SER A 87 2.68 -14.41 1.24
N VAL A 88 2.86 -13.25 0.63
CA VAL A 88 2.76 -13.04 -0.82
C VAL A 88 3.89 -13.76 -1.56
N LYS A 89 3.51 -14.50 -2.61
CA LYS A 89 4.42 -15.15 -3.55
C LYS A 89 4.36 -14.52 -4.93
N SER A 90 3.20 -14.03 -5.34
CA SER A 90 3.07 -13.36 -6.64
C SER A 90 2.24 -12.08 -6.52
N LYS A 91 2.62 -11.06 -7.27
CA LYS A 91 1.92 -9.77 -7.37
C LYS A 91 1.51 -9.51 -8.82
N MET A 92 0.26 -9.16 -9.01
CA MET A 92 -0.40 -9.02 -10.30
C MET A 92 -0.96 -7.61 -10.47
N TYR A 93 -0.75 -7.04 -11.65
CA TYR A 93 -1.30 -5.76 -12.06
C TYR A 93 -2.19 -5.97 -13.29
N PHE A 94 -3.45 -5.55 -13.18
CA PHE A 94 -4.45 -5.67 -14.24
C PHE A 94 -4.53 -4.34 -14.98
N TYR A 95 -4.21 -4.35 -16.27
CA TYR A 95 -4.16 -3.15 -17.10
C TYR A 95 -5.34 -3.05 -18.08
N CYS A 96 -5.69 -1.82 -18.41
CA CYS A 96 -6.49 -1.46 -19.58
C CYS A 96 -5.93 -0.15 -20.14
N ALA A 97 -5.57 -0.14 -21.42
CA ALA A 97 -4.99 1.02 -22.11
C ALA A 97 -3.88 1.69 -21.27
N ASP A 98 -2.91 0.89 -20.82
CA ASP A 98 -1.73 1.29 -20.02
C ASP A 98 -2.02 1.79 -18.60
N SER A 99 -3.26 1.74 -18.13
CA SER A 99 -3.64 2.12 -16.76
C SER A 99 -3.88 0.88 -15.89
N VAL A 100 -3.29 0.86 -14.68
CA VAL A 100 -3.59 -0.16 -13.67
C VAL A 100 -4.99 0.07 -13.11
N ILE A 101 -5.88 -0.92 -13.26
CA ILE A 101 -7.26 -0.85 -12.75
C ILE A 101 -7.36 -1.54 -11.38
N TYR A 102 -6.74 -2.72 -11.26
CA TYR A 102 -6.77 -3.54 -10.05
C TYR A 102 -5.40 -4.15 -9.79
N THR A 103 -5.14 -4.47 -8.53
CA THR A 103 -3.98 -5.26 -8.12
C THR A 103 -4.45 -6.50 -7.36
N ALA A 104 -3.69 -7.59 -7.52
CA ALA A 104 -3.89 -8.81 -6.75
C ALA A 104 -2.54 -9.31 -6.23
N CYS A 105 -2.50 -9.78 -5.00
CA CYS A 105 -1.36 -10.47 -4.41
C CYS A 105 -1.82 -11.85 -3.97
N ILE A 106 -1.12 -12.87 -4.46
CA ILE A 106 -1.41 -14.27 -4.19
C ILE A 106 -0.31 -14.80 -3.29
N GLY A 107 -0.69 -15.32 -2.14
CA GLY A 107 0.20 -15.90 -1.15
C GLY A 107 -0.02 -17.38 -0.93
N SER A 108 0.81 -17.97 -0.06
CA SER A 108 0.69 -19.38 0.34
C SER A 108 -0.53 -19.67 1.22
N ASP A 109 -1.11 -18.65 1.82
CA ASP A 109 -2.15 -18.71 2.86
C ASP A 109 -3.38 -17.86 2.55
N GLY A 110 -3.36 -17.05 1.49
CA GLY A 110 -4.50 -16.23 1.09
C GLY A 110 -4.26 -15.37 -0.14
N ILE A 111 -5.25 -14.55 -0.47
CA ILE A 111 -5.23 -13.63 -1.61
C ILE A 111 -5.65 -12.24 -1.15
N LEU A 112 -4.92 -11.21 -1.55
CA LEU A 112 -5.34 -9.81 -1.41
C LEU A 112 -5.71 -9.29 -2.79
N PHE A 113 -6.99 -8.98 -3.01
CA PHE A 113 -7.47 -8.48 -4.30
C PHE A 113 -8.15 -7.13 -4.12
N ASN A 114 -7.60 -6.09 -4.76
CA ASN A 114 -8.06 -4.70 -4.70
C ASN A 114 -8.35 -4.19 -3.27
N GLY A 115 -7.50 -4.57 -2.32
CA GLY A 115 -7.60 -4.17 -0.91
C GLY A 115 -8.54 -4.99 -0.03
N ILE A 116 -9.08 -6.10 -0.55
CA ILE A 116 -9.93 -7.04 0.19
C ILE A 116 -9.21 -8.39 0.30
N PHE A 117 -9.21 -8.97 1.50
CA PHE A 117 -8.61 -10.27 1.77
C PHE A 117 -9.59 -11.40 1.47
N TYR A 118 -9.08 -12.45 0.83
CA TYR A 118 -9.79 -13.63 0.37
C TYR A 118 -9.06 -14.90 0.78
N LYS A 119 -9.82 -16.00 0.89
CA LYS A 119 -9.23 -17.33 1.11
C LYS A 119 -8.33 -17.70 -0.07
N ARG A 120 -7.34 -18.55 0.20
CA ARG A 120 -6.47 -19.10 -0.84
C ARG A 120 -7.30 -19.88 -1.86
N SER A 121 -6.92 -19.78 -3.13
CA SER A 121 -7.40 -20.63 -4.22
C SER A 121 -6.23 -21.43 -4.77
N ASP A 122 -6.28 -22.75 -4.60
CA ASP A 122 -5.25 -23.65 -5.14
C ASP A 122 -5.21 -23.62 -6.66
N TYR A 123 -6.37 -23.43 -7.30
CA TYR A 123 -6.45 -23.22 -8.74
C TYR A 123 -5.58 -22.03 -9.18
N LEU A 124 -5.82 -20.85 -8.59
CA LEU A 124 -5.06 -19.64 -8.93
C LEU A 124 -3.58 -19.79 -8.55
N ALA A 125 -3.27 -20.37 -7.39
CA ALA A 125 -1.88 -20.60 -6.98
C ALA A 125 -1.13 -21.48 -8.00
N ASN A 126 -1.73 -22.61 -8.41
CA ASN A 126 -1.14 -23.52 -9.38
C ASN A 126 -1.03 -22.91 -10.77
N LEU A 127 -2.08 -22.21 -11.23
CA LEU A 127 -2.08 -21.51 -12.52
C LEU A 127 -0.91 -20.51 -12.59
N ILE A 128 -0.73 -19.73 -11.53
CA ILE A 128 0.31 -18.69 -11.47
C ILE A 128 1.71 -19.29 -11.27
N ALA A 129 1.85 -20.34 -10.46
CA ALA A 129 3.13 -21.03 -10.28
C ALA A 129 3.65 -21.65 -11.58
N ASN A 130 2.76 -22.09 -12.47
CA ASN A 130 3.08 -22.72 -13.74
C ASN A 130 3.23 -21.75 -14.93
N LEU A 131 3.14 -20.44 -14.72
CA LEU A 131 3.38 -19.48 -15.79
C LEU A 131 4.85 -19.49 -16.24
N ASP A 132 5.07 -19.25 -17.52
CA ASP A 132 6.41 -19.07 -18.08
C ASP A 132 6.95 -17.65 -17.79
N TYR A 133 7.86 -17.56 -16.82
CA TYR A 133 8.51 -16.31 -16.39
C TYR A 133 9.81 -15.98 -17.14
N THR A 134 10.20 -16.79 -18.13
CA THR A 134 11.45 -16.55 -18.89
C THR A 134 11.35 -15.37 -19.85
N LYS A 135 10.12 -14.95 -20.19
CA LYS A 135 9.84 -13.80 -21.06
C LYS A 135 9.85 -12.51 -20.25
N LYS A 136 11.01 -11.85 -20.19
CA LYS A 136 11.16 -10.53 -19.53
C LYS A 136 10.17 -9.53 -20.09
N ASN A 137 9.44 -8.88 -19.19
CA ASN A 137 8.46 -7.86 -19.53
C ASN A 137 9.09 -6.59 -20.11
N VAL A 138 8.35 -5.95 -21.01
CA VAL A 138 8.55 -4.53 -21.37
C VAL A 138 8.39 -3.70 -20.08
N LYS A 139 9.22 -2.68 -19.89
CA LYS A 139 9.21 -1.84 -18.66
C LYS A 139 7.88 -1.11 -18.51
N TYR A 140 6.91 -1.71 -17.81
CA TYR A 140 5.71 -1.01 -17.38
C TYR A 140 5.98 -0.15 -16.14
N LYS A 141 5.36 1.03 -16.09
CA LYS A 141 5.51 1.98 -15.00
C LYS A 141 4.81 1.40 -13.77
N ARG A 142 5.61 0.87 -12.82
CA ARG A 142 5.10 0.35 -11.54
C ARG A 142 4.42 1.49 -10.78
N ALA A 143 3.18 1.30 -10.36
CA ALA A 143 2.54 2.20 -9.41
C ALA A 143 3.17 1.99 -8.03
N HIS A 144 4.21 2.76 -7.69
CA HIS A 144 4.73 2.79 -6.32
C HIS A 144 3.87 3.73 -5.49
N SER A 145 3.15 3.19 -4.51
CA SER A 145 2.54 3.98 -3.46
C SER A 145 3.57 4.22 -2.37
N TYR A 146 4.29 5.34 -2.45
CA TYR A 146 5.20 5.76 -1.38
C TYR A 146 4.43 6.11 -0.12
N ASN A 147 5.00 5.82 1.05
CA ASN A 147 4.43 6.20 2.34
C ASN A 147 4.62 7.71 2.55
N THR A 148 3.52 8.45 2.62
CA THR A 148 3.53 9.91 2.80
C THR A 148 2.49 10.32 3.83
N ILE A 149 2.76 11.41 4.56
CA ILE A 149 1.80 12.00 5.50
C ILE A 149 0.93 12.99 4.73
N GLU A 150 -0.37 12.71 4.64
CA GLU A 150 -1.36 13.61 4.02
C GLU A 150 -1.92 14.63 5.00
N ARG A 151 -1.94 14.31 6.31
CA ARG A 151 -2.50 15.19 7.35
C ARG A 151 -1.80 15.04 8.69
N GLY A 152 -1.82 16.10 9.48
CA GLY A 152 -1.33 16.13 10.86
C GLY A 152 0.14 16.56 11.00
N GLU A 153 0.85 16.74 9.89
CA GLU A 153 2.26 17.15 9.85
C GLU A 153 2.51 18.43 10.66
N LYS A 154 1.72 19.49 10.45
CA LYS A 154 1.85 20.75 11.22
C LYS A 154 1.72 20.56 12.73
N MET A 155 0.81 19.69 13.17
CA MET A 155 0.61 19.38 14.59
C MET A 155 1.81 18.63 15.16
N LEU A 156 2.34 17.68 14.40
CA LEU A 156 3.57 16.96 14.73
C LEU A 156 4.75 17.94 14.85
N PHE A 157 4.98 18.80 13.86
CA PHE A 157 6.05 19.81 13.90
C PHE A 157 5.95 20.73 15.12
N LYS A 158 4.74 21.24 15.43
CA LYS A 158 4.51 22.04 16.63
C LYS A 158 4.94 21.28 17.89
N LYS A 159 4.55 20.01 17.99
CA LYS A 159 4.86 19.20 19.17
C LYS A 159 6.34 18.86 19.31
N LEU A 160 6.99 18.54 18.20
CA LEU A 160 8.43 18.31 18.13
C LEU A 160 9.21 19.55 18.59
N LYS A 161 8.79 20.74 18.14
CA LYS A 161 9.42 22.02 18.54
C LYS A 161 9.24 22.32 20.02
N GLU A 162 8.06 22.04 20.60
CA GLU A 162 7.84 22.15 22.04
C GLU A 162 8.78 21.24 22.86
N ILE A 163 9.02 20.01 22.40
CA ILE A 163 9.91 19.05 23.06
C ILE A 163 11.37 19.50 22.90
N GLN A 164 11.76 19.92 21.70
CA GLN A 164 13.09 20.44 21.41
C GLN A 164 13.44 21.62 22.32
N ASN A 165 12.51 22.56 22.53
CA ASN A 165 12.74 23.73 23.37
C ASN A 165 12.92 23.40 24.86
N LYS A 166 12.41 22.26 25.33
CA LYS A 166 12.56 21.80 26.73
C LYS A 166 13.92 21.16 26.99
N ILE A 167 14.54 20.62 25.95
CA ILE A 167 15.84 19.96 26.05
C ILE A 167 16.90 21.06 25.96
N GLU A 168 17.26 21.62 27.12
CA GLU A 168 18.28 22.65 27.26
C GLU A 168 19.63 22.19 26.68
N GLY A 169 20.39 23.15 26.13
CA GLY A 169 21.77 22.89 25.67
C GLY A 169 21.94 22.58 24.17
N LYS A 170 20.91 22.78 23.34
CA LYS A 170 21.05 22.74 21.86
C LYS A 170 21.59 21.40 21.33
N LYS A 171 21.25 20.27 21.96
CA LYS A 171 21.68 18.94 21.49
C LYS A 171 20.77 18.49 20.32
N SER A 172 21.35 17.82 19.32
CA SER A 172 20.55 17.20 18.25
C SER A 172 19.80 16.00 18.81
N ILE A 173 18.52 15.90 18.47
CA ILE A 173 17.67 14.80 18.90
C ILE A 173 17.36 13.92 17.69
N LEU A 174 17.58 12.62 17.83
CA LEU A 174 17.23 11.63 16.82
C LEU A 174 16.13 10.72 17.36
N LEU A 175 14.97 10.74 16.71
CA LEU A 175 13.90 9.78 16.93
C LEU A 175 13.93 8.76 15.79
N LYS A 176 14.08 7.48 16.13
CA LYS A 176 13.94 6.35 15.21
C LYS A 176 12.73 5.55 15.64
N GLY A 177 11.81 5.28 14.73
CA GLY A 177 10.62 4.54 15.07
C GLY A 177 10.04 3.79 13.89
N SER A 178 9.00 3.03 14.18
CA SER A 178 8.22 2.35 13.17
C SER A 178 6.74 2.51 13.46
N CYS A 179 5.97 2.67 12.38
CA CYS A 179 4.54 2.88 12.42
C CYS A 179 3.83 1.78 11.63
N HIS A 180 2.82 1.16 12.24
CA HIS A 180 1.81 0.40 11.53
C HIS A 180 0.63 1.32 11.24
N ALA A 181 0.16 1.31 10.00
CA ALA A 181 -1.06 2.00 9.63
C ALA A 181 -1.98 1.09 8.83
N ASP A 182 -3.28 1.35 8.90
CA ASP A 182 -4.27 0.60 8.13
C ASP A 182 -4.28 1.02 6.65
N ASN A 183 -5.04 0.30 5.82
CA ASN A 183 -5.13 0.54 4.38
C ASN A 183 -5.81 1.87 4.01
N ILE A 184 -6.55 2.49 4.94
CA ILE A 184 -7.14 3.82 4.76
C ILE A 184 -6.22 4.93 5.30
N GLY A 185 -5.07 4.58 5.87
CA GLY A 185 -4.02 5.50 6.30
C GLY A 185 -4.11 5.98 7.75
N ASN A 186 -4.89 5.37 8.63
CA ASN A 186 -4.81 5.67 10.07
C ASN A 186 -3.62 4.94 10.70
N THR A 187 -2.90 5.62 11.60
CA THR A 187 -1.92 4.97 12.47
C THR A 187 -2.64 4.02 13.44
N VAL A 188 -2.24 2.75 13.45
CA VAL A 188 -2.76 1.72 14.36
C VAL A 188 -1.83 1.55 15.56
N LYS A 189 -0.52 1.54 15.31
CA LYS A 189 0.51 1.37 16.33
C LYS A 189 1.76 2.12 15.90
N ILE A 190 2.44 2.73 16.85
CA ILE A 190 3.72 3.39 16.61
C ILE A 190 4.59 3.22 17.84
N ASN A 191 5.89 3.03 17.62
CA ASN A 191 6.89 3.03 18.68
C ASN A 191 8.07 3.89 18.24
N PHE A 192 8.58 4.70 19.16
CA PHE A 192 9.82 5.45 18.94
C PHE A 192 10.89 5.07 19.97
N LEU A 193 12.13 5.04 19.49
CA LEU A 193 13.35 5.13 20.26
C LEU A 193 13.94 6.52 20.04
N ALA A 194 14.38 7.15 21.12
CA ALA A 194 14.78 8.54 21.11
C ALA A 194 16.16 8.71 21.73
N TYR A 195 17.06 9.34 20.99
CA TYR A 195 18.46 9.53 21.35
C TYR A 195 18.82 11.02 21.34
N VAL A 196 19.51 11.47 22.38
CA VAL A 196 20.10 12.81 22.51
C VAL A 196 21.57 12.62 22.87
N ASN A 197 22.49 12.83 21.93
CA ASN A 197 23.91 12.49 22.13
C ASN A 197 24.12 11.08 22.74
N ASN A 198 23.38 10.08 22.27
CA ASN A 198 23.31 8.70 22.79
C ASN A 198 22.63 8.50 24.17
N GLU A 199 22.06 9.53 24.79
CA GLU A 199 21.21 9.42 25.99
C GLU A 199 19.73 9.29 25.60
N THR A 200 18.94 8.55 26.39
CA THR A 200 17.51 8.33 26.10
C THR A 200 16.64 9.51 26.54
N ILE A 201 15.70 9.94 25.67
CA ILE A 201 14.71 10.96 26.04
C ILE A 201 13.72 10.38 27.06
N SER A 202 13.15 11.26 27.90
CA SER A 202 12.04 10.91 28.78
C SER A 202 10.93 10.15 28.03
N PRO A 203 10.54 8.95 28.49
CA PRO A 203 9.44 8.18 27.91
C PRO A 203 8.12 8.98 27.84
N LYS A 204 7.91 9.94 28.74
CA LYS A 204 6.72 10.79 28.76
C LYS A 204 6.63 11.70 27.54
N ASP A 205 7.75 12.19 27.00
CA ASP A 205 7.75 13.05 25.83
C ASP A 205 7.66 12.24 24.54
N ILE A 206 8.30 11.07 24.49
CA ILE A 206 8.10 10.09 23.41
C ILE A 206 6.61 9.74 23.27
N HIS A 207 5.97 9.41 24.38
CA HIS A 207 4.56 9.03 24.39
C HIS A 207 3.62 10.15 23.90
N LYS A 208 3.98 11.43 24.12
CA LYS A 208 3.22 12.56 23.57
C LYS A 208 3.32 12.60 22.04
N ILE A 209 4.49 12.29 21.48
CA ILE A 209 4.68 12.22 20.02
C ILE A 209 3.86 11.05 19.45
N GLU A 210 3.93 9.88 20.07
CA GLU A 210 3.15 8.70 19.66
C GLU A 210 1.64 8.99 19.64
N LYS A 211 1.12 9.70 20.66
CA LYS A 211 -0.28 10.15 20.68
C LYS A 211 -0.62 11.06 19.50
N ILE A 212 0.29 11.92 19.05
CA ILE A 212 0.05 12.75 17.87
C ILE A 212 -0.08 11.88 16.62
N PHE A 213 0.78 10.87 16.48
CA PHE A 213 0.70 9.93 15.36
C PHE A 213 -0.61 9.15 15.32
N ILE A 214 -1.07 8.66 16.47
CA ILE A 214 -2.33 7.91 16.56
C ILE A 214 -3.54 8.82 16.30
N ALA A 215 -3.57 10.03 16.86
CA ALA A 215 -4.75 10.88 16.83
C ALA A 215 -4.86 11.77 15.57
N TYR A 216 -3.73 12.23 15.01
CA TYR A 216 -3.75 13.30 14.00
C TYR A 216 -3.08 12.93 12.68
N ILE A 217 -2.08 12.03 12.71
CA ILE A 217 -1.36 11.66 11.49
C ILE A 217 -2.23 10.77 10.61
N LYS A 218 -2.39 11.22 9.36
CA LYS A 218 -3.04 10.45 8.30
C LYS A 218 -2.01 10.18 7.20
N TRP A 219 -1.80 8.91 6.92
CA TRP A 219 -0.99 8.43 5.82
C TRP A 219 -1.82 8.41 4.54
N ASN A 220 -1.14 8.45 3.40
CA ASN A 220 -1.78 8.14 2.14
C ASN A 220 -2.40 6.74 2.15
N ARG A 221 -3.55 6.62 1.50
CA ARG A 221 -4.25 5.34 1.38
C ARG A 221 -3.41 4.36 0.58
N ASN A 222 -3.28 3.14 1.09
CA ASN A 222 -2.61 2.06 0.40
C ASN A 222 -3.44 0.78 0.56
N LYS A 223 -4.13 0.39 -0.52
CA LYS A 223 -4.97 -0.82 -0.55
C LYS A 223 -4.16 -2.10 -0.37
N GLU A 224 -2.88 -2.08 -0.65
CA GLU A 224 -1.99 -3.24 -0.56
C GLU A 224 -1.39 -3.41 0.84
N ARG A 225 -1.66 -2.44 1.73
CA ARG A 225 -1.11 -2.44 3.09
C ARG A 225 -1.77 -3.51 3.96
N MET A 226 -0.92 -4.28 4.63
CA MET A 226 -1.28 -5.32 5.59
C MET A 226 -0.97 -4.87 7.02
N ILE A 227 -1.54 -5.58 7.99
CA ILE A 227 -1.37 -5.26 9.42
C ILE A 227 0.08 -5.42 9.90
N THR A 228 0.89 -6.21 9.19
CA THR A 228 2.30 -6.47 9.48
C THR A 228 3.24 -5.45 8.87
N ASP A 229 2.76 -4.61 7.95
CA ASP A 229 3.59 -3.63 7.27
C ASP A 229 4.09 -2.57 8.25
N LEU A 230 5.37 -2.25 8.11
CA LEU A 230 6.08 -1.28 8.94
C LEU A 230 6.48 -0.10 8.07
N ILE A 231 6.14 1.11 8.52
CA ILE A 231 6.64 2.36 7.96
C ILE A 231 7.78 2.84 8.86
N PRO A 232 9.04 2.79 8.41
CA PRO A 232 10.15 3.33 9.18
C PRO A 232 10.10 4.86 9.16
N ILE A 233 10.27 5.45 10.35
CA ILE A 233 10.22 6.89 10.56
C ILE A 233 11.51 7.33 11.26
N TYR A 234 12.13 8.35 10.70
CA TYR A 234 13.33 8.96 11.26
C TYR A 234 13.11 10.47 11.36
N ILE A 235 13.22 11.00 12.56
CA ILE A 235 13.05 12.43 12.81
C ILE A 235 14.34 12.95 13.44
N LEU A 236 14.97 13.89 12.76
CA LEU A 236 16.12 14.62 13.27
C LEU A 236 15.68 16.02 13.67
N MET A 237 15.87 16.38 14.93
CA MET A 237 15.64 17.75 15.42
C MET A 237 16.98 18.36 15.79
N ASP A 238 17.49 19.22 14.92
CA ASP A 238 18.70 20.02 15.14
C ASP A 238 18.33 21.48 15.44
N LYS A 239 19.25 22.28 16.00
CA LYS A 239 19.02 23.61 16.60
C LYS A 239 18.16 24.56 15.77
N LYS A 240 18.17 24.41 14.45
CA LYS A 240 17.46 25.28 13.51
C LYS A 240 16.45 24.55 12.62
N VAL A 241 16.52 23.23 12.55
CA VAL A 241 15.81 22.44 11.52
C VAL A 241 15.26 21.16 12.14
N ILE A 242 14.00 20.88 11.85
CA ILE A 242 13.39 19.58 12.11
C ILE A 242 13.22 18.91 10.74
N THR A 243 13.83 17.74 10.56
CA THR A 243 13.75 16.94 9.34
C THR A 243 13.01 15.64 9.65
N ILE A 244 11.97 15.34 8.88
CA ILE A 244 11.19 14.11 8.99
C ILE A 244 11.44 13.29 7.72
N ASN A 245 12.10 12.16 7.88
CA ASN A 245 12.36 11.21 6.80
C ASN A 245 11.47 9.98 7.00
N ILE A 246 10.70 9.68 5.96
CA ILE A 246 9.81 8.52 5.90
C ILE A 246 10.38 7.62 4.83
N TYR A 247 10.77 6.41 5.23
CA TYR A 247 11.32 5.44 4.30
C TYR A 247 10.20 4.52 3.83
N ASN A 248 10.35 4.05 2.60
CA ASN A 248 9.40 3.10 2.04
C ASN A 248 9.73 1.67 2.44
N HIS A 249 10.96 1.41 2.88
CA HIS A 249 11.44 0.09 3.24
C HIS A 249 12.29 0.16 4.51
N PRO A 250 12.20 -0.83 5.42
CA PRO A 250 13.15 -0.97 6.51
C PRO A 250 14.54 -1.23 5.91
N THR A 251 15.46 -0.29 6.14
CA THR A 251 16.89 -0.43 5.89
C THR A 251 17.54 -1.30 6.94
#